data_AF-A0A2E6GZ02-F1
#
_entry.id   AF-A0A2E6GZ02-F1
#
_cell.length_a   1.000
_cell.length_b   1.000
_cell.length_c   1.000
_cell.angle_alpha   90.00
_cell.angle_beta   90.00
_cell.angle_gamma   90.00
#
_symmetry.space_group_name_H-M   'P 1'
#
loop_
_entity.id
_entity.type
_entity.pdbx_description
1 polymer ?
#
loop_
_entity_poly.entity_id
_entity_poly.type
_entity_poly.pdbx_seq_one_letter_code
_entity_poly.pdbx_strand_id
1 'polypeptide(L)'
;MKVKLLIFFLAFWMAPSVLIDFVAAPAIFRNVSNIEEAGTLGMVIFKAFNSLELALSLIIFVLAFSLSKSNIIKKPWLILFSALVMWAGFFRFYLSPSIIEINKERYQLSEESEQFEILSKEHRFYHKLYVKMEGAKVIFLLVGVIMVFRIREEQEI
;
A
#
# COMPACT_ATOMS: atom_id res chain seq x y z
N MET A 1 -12.69 -8.37 -22.28
CA MET A 1 -13.07 -7.27 -21.35
C MET A 1 -12.43 -7.39 -19.96
N LYS A 2 -12.58 -8.53 -19.25
CA LYS A 2 -12.04 -8.72 -17.87
C LYS A 2 -10.53 -8.50 -17.74
N VAL A 3 -9.72 -8.96 -18.70
CA VAL A 3 -8.27 -8.73 -18.71
C VAL A 3 -7.92 -7.24 -18.76
N LYS A 4 -8.60 -6.45 -19.61
CA LYS A 4 -8.41 -5.00 -19.71
C LYS A 4 -8.78 -4.30 -18.39
N LEU A 5 -9.86 -4.73 -17.73
CA LEU A 5 -10.25 -4.23 -16.41
C LEU A 5 -9.19 -4.55 -15.35
N LEU A 6 -8.63 -5.77 -15.37
CA LEU A 6 -7.58 -6.15 -14.43
C LEU A 6 -6.33 -5.27 -14.58
N ILE A 7 -5.90 -5.02 -15.83
CA ILE A 7 -4.80 -4.08 -16.11
C ILE A 7 -5.14 -2.67 -15.60
N PHE A 8 -6.35 -2.19 -15.88
CA PHE A 8 -6.81 -0.88 -15.43
C PHE A 8 -6.71 -0.75 -13.91
N PHE A 9 -7.25 -1.70 -13.14
CA PHE A 9 -7.22 -1.62 -11.68
C PHE A 9 -5.80 -1.78 -11.10
N LEU A 10 -4.95 -2.61 -11.70
CA LEU A 10 -3.54 -2.70 -11.29
C LEU A 10 -2.79 -1.38 -11.50
N ALA A 11 -2.96 -0.77 -12.68
CA ALA A 11 -2.35 0.53 -12.99
C ALA A 11 -2.94 1.65 -12.11
N PHE A 12 -4.26 1.64 -11.90
CA PHE A 12 -4.97 2.59 -11.05
C PHE A 12 -4.60 2.46 -9.57
N TRP A 13 -4.17 1.29 -9.11
CA TRP A 13 -3.60 1.14 -7.76
C TRP A 13 -2.13 1.58 -7.71
N MET A 14 -1.34 1.21 -8.71
CA MET A 14 0.09 1.51 -8.76
C MET A 14 0.37 3.01 -8.87
N ALA A 15 -0.34 3.73 -9.75
CA ALA A 15 -0.11 5.16 -9.99
C ALA A 15 -0.24 6.04 -8.73
N PRO A 16 -1.34 5.97 -7.95
CA PRO A 16 -1.45 6.74 -6.72
C PRO A 16 -0.50 6.25 -5.62
N SER A 17 -0.13 4.96 -5.58
CA SER A 17 0.93 4.49 -4.66
C SER A 17 2.23 5.23 -4.93
N VAL A 18 2.64 5.26 -6.21
CA VAL A 18 3.86 5.96 -6.61
C VAL A 18 3.77 7.46 -6.32
N LEU A 19 2.64 8.09 -6.65
CA LEU A 19 2.44 9.51 -6.41
C LEU A 19 2.48 9.86 -4.91
N ILE A 20 1.80 9.09 -4.06
CA ILE A 20 1.71 9.37 -2.63
C ILE A 20 3.07 9.13 -1.96
N ASP A 21 3.69 7.98 -2.20
CA ASP A 21 4.88 7.57 -1.45
C ASP A 21 6.15 8.29 -1.88
N PHE A 22 6.31 8.57 -3.18
CA PHE A 22 7.54 9.16 -3.72
C PHE A 22 7.45 10.66 -3.96
N VAL A 23 6.24 11.24 -4.01
CA VAL A 23 6.05 12.67 -4.31
C VAL A 23 5.34 13.38 -3.16
N ALA A 24 4.11 12.98 -2.84
CA ALA A 24 3.27 13.73 -1.91
C ALA A 24 3.81 13.69 -0.47
N ALA A 25 4.14 12.50 0.06
CA ALA A 25 4.64 12.38 1.42
C ALA A 25 5.98 13.12 1.60
N PRO A 26 7.00 12.94 0.75
CA PRO A 26 8.24 13.74 0.82
C PRO A 26 7.98 15.24 0.70
N ALA A 27 7.04 15.68 -0.15
CA ALA A 27 6.70 17.09 -0.30
C ALA A 27 6.06 17.66 0.98
N ILE A 28 5.16 16.92 1.63
CA ILE A 28 4.55 17.34 2.91
C ILE A 28 5.63 17.54 3.98
N PHE A 29 6.49 16.54 4.18
CA PHE A 29 7.53 16.61 5.23
C PHE A 29 8.63 17.66 4.93
N ARG A 30 8.81 18.07 3.67
CA ARG A 30 9.76 19.14 3.30
C ARG A 30 9.19 20.55 3.46
N ASN A 31 7.87 20.73 3.31
CA ASN A 31 7.26 22.05 3.22
C ASN A 31 6.45 22.46 4.46
N VAL A 32 6.04 21.50 5.31
CA VAL A 32 5.33 21.81 6.56
C VAL A 32 6.35 22.09 7.66
N SER A 33 6.21 23.25 8.33
CA SER A 33 7.16 23.72 9.35
C SER A 33 7.07 22.95 10.67
N ASN A 34 5.94 22.32 10.96
CA ASN A 34 5.72 21.50 12.15
C ASN A 34 5.65 20.00 11.80
N ILE A 35 6.54 19.20 12.40
CA ILE A 35 6.61 17.76 12.17
C ILE A 35 5.36 17.00 12.66
N GLU A 36 4.70 17.50 13.70
CA GLU A 36 3.46 16.94 14.24
C GLU A 36 2.30 17.16 13.26
N GLU A 37 2.23 18.35 12.66
CA GLU A 37 1.23 18.69 11.65
C GLU A 37 1.45 17.87 10.37
N ALA A 38 2.71 17.74 9.92
CA ALA A 38 3.08 16.89 8.79
C ALA A 38 2.72 15.42 9.04
N GLY A 39 3.01 14.91 10.25
CA GLY A 39 2.64 13.57 10.70
C GLY A 39 1.13 13.35 10.68
N THR A 40 0.36 14.31 11.19
CA THR A 40 -1.10 14.27 11.23
C THR A 40 -1.71 14.25 9.82
N LEU A 41 -1.23 15.12 8.93
CA LEU A 41 -1.67 15.15 7.54
C LEU A 41 -1.35 13.83 6.83
N GLY A 42 -0.14 13.31 7.02
CA GLY A 42 0.27 12.01 6.51
C GLY A 42 -0.66 10.88 6.99
N MET A 43 -0.96 10.84 8.30
CA MET A 43 -1.86 9.82 8.88
C MET A 43 -3.25 9.84 8.23
N VAL A 44 -3.82 11.02 7.96
CA VAL A 44 -5.13 11.12 7.30
C VAL A 44 -5.07 10.59 5.87
N ILE A 45 -4.06 10.99 5.10
CA ILE A 45 -3.86 10.57 3.71
C ILE A 45 -3.65 9.06 3.64
N PHE A 46 -2.71 8.50 4.42
CA PHE A 46 -2.43 7.06 4.41
C PHE A 46 -3.61 6.22 4.89
N LYS A 47 -4.38 6.69 5.88
CA LYS A 47 -5.58 5.97 6.33
C LYS A 47 -6.64 5.88 5.22
N ALA A 48 -6.88 6.98 4.52
CA ALA A 48 -7.82 7.01 3.40
C ALA A 48 -7.30 6.15 2.24
N PHE A 49 -6.02 6.30 1.92
CA PHE A 49 -5.37 5.55 0.85
C PHE A 49 -5.44 4.05 1.10
N ASN A 50 -5.02 3.55 2.27
CA ASN A 50 -5.00 2.12 2.59
C ASN A 50 -6.42 1.50 2.59
N SER A 51 -7.46 2.31 2.76
CA SER A 51 -8.86 1.86 2.58
C SER A 51 -9.18 1.66 1.10
N LEU A 52 -8.76 2.58 0.23
CA LEU A 52 -8.87 2.44 -1.22
C LEU A 52 -8.05 1.24 -1.72
N GLU A 53 -6.84 1.04 -1.21
CA GLU A 53 -6.00 -0.10 -1.57
C GLU A 53 -6.65 -1.44 -1.26
N LEU A 54 -7.25 -1.57 -0.07
CA LEU A 54 -7.98 -2.77 0.28
C LEU A 54 -9.13 -3.02 -0.70
N ALA A 55 -9.91 -2.00 -1.04
CA ALA A 55 -10.99 -2.13 -2.02
C ALA A 55 -10.45 -2.55 -3.41
N LEU A 56 -9.37 -1.93 -3.89
CA LEU A 56 -8.74 -2.25 -5.17
C LEU A 56 -8.19 -3.68 -5.18
N SER A 57 -7.52 -4.10 -4.11
CA SER A 57 -6.96 -5.45 -3.98
C SER A 57 -8.04 -6.53 -4.08
N LEU A 58 -9.21 -6.30 -3.46
CA LEU A 58 -10.35 -7.21 -3.53
C LEU A 58 -10.95 -7.26 -4.94
N ILE A 59 -11.11 -6.12 -5.61
CA ILE A 59 -11.59 -6.06 -6.99
C ILE A 59 -10.64 -6.84 -7.92
N ILE A 60 -9.34 -6.59 -7.82
CA ILE A 60 -8.28 -7.28 -8.58
C ILE A 60 -8.34 -8.78 -8.33
N PHE A 61 -8.45 -9.21 -7.06
CA PHE A 61 -8.53 -10.61 -6.70
C PHE A 61 -9.77 -11.29 -7.29
N VAL A 62 -10.95 -10.67 -7.20
CA VAL A 62 -12.20 -11.20 -7.78
C VAL A 62 -12.10 -11.32 -9.30
N LEU A 63 -11.54 -10.31 -9.98
CA LEU A 63 -11.31 -10.37 -11.43
C LEU A 63 -10.34 -11.49 -11.80
N ALA A 64 -9.21 -11.60 -11.09
CA ALA A 64 -8.21 -12.62 -11.33
C ALA A 64 -8.75 -14.04 -11.07
N PHE A 65 -9.51 -14.22 -9.99
CA PHE A 65 -10.20 -15.46 -9.67
C PHE A 65 -11.24 -15.83 -10.74
N SER A 66 -12.00 -14.86 -11.25
CA SER A 66 -12.91 -15.12 -12.34
C SER A 66 -12.18 -15.55 -13.62
N LEU A 67 -11.02 -14.97 -13.92
CA LEU A 67 -10.19 -15.32 -15.07
C LEU A 67 -9.50 -16.68 -14.91
N SER A 68 -9.19 -17.09 -13.68
CA SER A 68 -8.59 -18.41 -13.44
C SER A 68 -9.57 -19.55 -13.71
N LYS A 69 -10.88 -19.34 -13.51
CA LYS A 69 -11.91 -20.34 -13.87
C LYS A 69 -11.94 -20.63 -15.37
N SER A 70 -11.52 -19.66 -16.18
CA SER A 70 -11.38 -19.80 -17.64
C SER A 70 -9.96 -20.21 -18.07
N ASN A 71 -9.11 -20.65 -17.13
CA ASN A 71 -7.69 -21.01 -17.35
C ASN A 71 -6.81 -19.89 -17.95
N ILE A 72 -7.28 -18.65 -17.94
CA ILE A 72 -6.52 -17.49 -18.44
C ILE A 72 -5.42 -17.12 -17.45
N ILE A 73 -5.76 -17.09 -16.15
CA ILE A 73 -4.81 -16.84 -15.08
C ILE A 73 -4.48 -18.15 -14.35
N LYS A 74 -3.19 -18.50 -14.32
CA LYS A 74 -2.68 -19.70 -13.63
C LYS A 74 -2.68 -19.55 -12.11
N LYS A 75 -2.73 -20.67 -11.38
CA LYS A 75 -2.76 -20.72 -9.91
C LYS A 75 -1.66 -19.90 -9.20
N PRO A 76 -0.39 -19.88 -9.65
CA PRO A 76 0.64 -19.07 -8.99
C PRO A 76 0.33 -17.58 -8.97
N TRP A 77 -0.36 -17.06 -9.99
CA TRP A 77 -0.76 -15.66 -10.06
C TRP A 77 -1.90 -15.33 -9.09
N LEU A 78 -2.78 -16.29 -8.80
CA LEU A 78 -3.76 -16.11 -7.73
C LEU A 78 -3.09 -15.97 -6.37
N ILE A 79 -1.98 -16.68 -6.12
CA ILE A 79 -1.21 -16.53 -4.87
C ILE A 79 -0.67 -15.11 -4.78
N LEU A 80 -0.14 -14.55 -5.86
CA LEU A 80 0.31 -13.15 -5.90
C LEU A 80 -0.83 -12.18 -5.57
N PHE A 81 -2.00 -12.33 -6.19
CA PHE A 81 -3.14 -11.43 -5.90
C PHE A 81 -3.71 -11.62 -4.49
N SER A 82 -3.75 -12.85 -3.97
CA SER A 82 -4.08 -13.12 -2.57
C SER A 82 -3.09 -12.45 -1.62
N ALA A 83 -1.79 -12.49 -1.93
CA ALA A 83 -0.78 -11.83 -1.15
C ALA A 83 -1.00 -10.31 -1.12
N LEU A 84 -1.35 -9.69 -2.26
CA LEU A 84 -1.69 -8.26 -2.31
C LEU A 84 -2.91 -7.89 -1.44
N VAL A 85 -3.93 -8.76 -1.36
CA VAL A 85 -5.08 -8.56 -0.45
C VAL A 85 -4.64 -8.62 1.00
N MET A 86 -3.87 -9.66 1.38
CA MET A 86 -3.34 -9.77 2.74
C MET A 86 -2.48 -8.57 3.11
N TRP A 87 -1.69 -8.09 2.15
CA TRP A 87 -0.83 -6.93 2.30
C TRP A 87 -1.63 -5.64 2.54
N ALA A 88 -2.64 -5.37 1.72
CA ALA A 88 -3.52 -4.21 1.89
C ALA A 88 -4.30 -4.29 3.22
N GLY A 89 -4.75 -5.49 3.61
CA GLY A 89 -5.36 -5.73 4.91
C GLY A 89 -4.41 -5.45 6.07
N PHE A 90 -3.16 -5.90 5.99
CA PHE A 90 -2.13 -5.65 7.00
C PHE A 90 -1.84 -4.16 7.17
N PHE A 91 -1.70 -3.40 6.08
CA PHE A 91 -1.57 -1.95 6.14
C PHE A 91 -2.78 -1.29 6.81
N ARG A 92 -3.99 -1.67 6.38
CA ARG A 92 -5.23 -1.05 6.82
C ARG A 92 -5.55 -1.30 8.29
N PHE A 93 -5.39 -2.53 8.75
CA PHE A 93 -5.88 -2.98 10.05
C PHE A 93 -4.81 -3.11 11.13
N TYR A 94 -3.52 -3.12 10.75
CA TYR A 94 -2.43 -3.26 11.71
C TYR A 94 -1.43 -2.12 11.59
N LEU A 95 -0.72 -2.02 10.46
CA LEU A 95 0.46 -1.15 10.38
C LEU A 95 0.12 0.34 10.51
N SER A 96 -0.91 0.83 9.79
CA SER A 96 -1.33 2.23 9.93
C SER A 96 -1.92 2.54 11.30
N PRO A 97 -2.84 1.74 11.86
CA PRO A 97 -3.30 1.94 13.24
C PRO A 97 -2.17 2.00 14.27
N SER A 98 -1.21 1.07 14.23
CA SER A 98 -0.08 1.06 15.17
C SER A 98 0.78 2.32 15.07
N ILE A 99 1.08 2.79 13.86
CA ILE A 99 1.82 4.06 13.68
C ILE A 99 1.03 5.25 14.24
N ILE A 100 -0.28 5.28 14.04
CA ILE A 100 -1.16 6.34 14.53
C ILE A 100 -1.20 6.36 16.05
N GLU A 101 -1.36 5.20 16.69
CA GLU A 101 -1.40 5.06 18.15
C GLU A 101 -0.08 5.50 18.78
N ILE A 102 1.04 5.01 18.25
CA ILE A 102 2.37 5.39 18.74
C ILE A 102 2.60 6.90 18.61
N ASN A 103 2.20 7.53 17.50
CA ASN A 103 2.35 8.98 17.35
C ASN A 103 1.48 9.76 18.33
N LYS A 104 0.23 9.34 18.56
CA LYS A 104 -0.65 9.96 19.56
C LYS A 104 -0.05 9.90 20.97
N GLU A 105 0.53 8.77 21.36
CA GLU A 105 1.19 8.62 22.65
C GLU A 105 2.46 9.47 22.74
N ARG A 106 3.29 9.46 21.69
CA ARG A 106 4.53 10.26 21.63
C ARG A 106 4.28 11.76 21.77
N TYR A 107 3.24 12.29 21.15
CA TYR A 107 2.92 13.72 21.20
C TYR A 107 2.43 14.19 22.58
N GLN A 108 2.12 13.27 23.50
CA GLN A 108 1.72 13.59 24.88
C GLN A 108 2.89 13.57 25.87
N LEU A 109 4.08 13.14 25.43
CA LEU A 109 5.25 12.96 26.28
C LEU A 109 6.29 14.05 26.05
N SER A 110 7.07 14.35 27.09
CA SER A 110 8.30 15.15 26.93
C SER A 110 9.33 14.39 26.10
N GLU A 111 10.00 15.08 25.18
CA GLU A 111 11.06 14.50 24.33
C GLU A 111 12.24 13.95 25.15
N GLU A 112 12.44 14.44 26.37
CA GLU A 112 13.51 14.01 27.28
C GLU A 112 13.15 12.75 28.08
N SER A 113 11.90 12.28 27.99
CA SER A 113 11.44 11.12 28.75
C SER A 113 11.93 9.79 28.13
N GLU A 114 12.31 8.83 28.98
CA GLU A 114 12.69 7.48 28.54
C GLU A 114 11.59 6.83 27.69
N GLN A 115 10.32 7.06 28.06
CA GLN A 115 9.17 6.51 27.37
C GLN A 115 9.00 7.10 25.96
N PHE A 116 9.32 8.38 25.76
CA PHE A 116 9.37 8.98 24.43
C PHE A 116 10.44 8.31 23.55
N GLU A 117 11.59 7.95 24.11
CA GLU A 117 12.65 7.26 23.37
C GLU A 117 12.23 5.85 22.93
N ILE A 118 11.58 5.10 23.82
CA ILE A 118 11.04 3.75 23.54
C ILE A 118 10.03 3.81 22.39
N LEU A 119 9.02 4.68 22.51
CA LEU A 119 8.01 4.84 21.47
C LEU A 119 8.60 5.38 20.17
N SER A 120 9.65 6.21 20.23
CA SER A 120 10.36 6.69 19.05
C SER A 120 11.13 5.58 18.33
N LYS A 121 11.70 4.60 19.07
CA LYS A 121 12.31 3.39 18.48
C LYS A 121 11.24 2.54 17.78
N GLU A 122 10.10 2.35 18.42
CA GLU A 122 8.99 1.57 17.89
C GLU A 122 8.36 2.24 16.65
N HIS A 123 8.11 3.55 16.70
CA HIS A 123 7.67 4.33 15.54
C HIS A 123 8.63 4.17 14.36
N ARG A 124 9.95 4.28 14.59
CA ARG A 124 10.96 4.09 13.53
C ARG A 124 10.92 2.68 12.96
N PHE A 125 10.68 1.66 13.78
CA PHE A 125 10.54 0.29 13.31
C PHE A 125 9.35 0.14 12.37
N TYR A 126 8.14 0.52 12.81
CA TYR A 126 6.94 0.38 12.00
C TYR A 126 6.97 1.28 10.76
N HIS A 127 7.49 2.51 10.86
CA HIS A 127 7.65 3.39 9.71
C HIS A 127 8.62 2.81 8.68
N LYS A 128 9.77 2.26 9.09
CA LYS A 128 10.70 1.59 8.17
C LYS A 128 10.08 0.34 7.54
N LEU A 129 9.31 -0.43 8.32
CA LEU A 129 8.58 -1.58 7.81
C LEU A 129 7.57 -1.14 6.76
N TYR A 130 6.79 -0.09 7.04
CA TYR A 130 5.83 0.51 6.12
C TYR A 130 6.48 0.89 4.78
N VAL A 131 7.54 1.69 4.81
CA VAL A 131 8.23 2.16 3.60
C VAL A 131 8.81 1.00 2.79
N LYS A 132 9.44 0.02 3.44
CA LYS A 132 9.97 -1.16 2.75
C LYS A 132 8.86 -1.97 2.09
N MET A 133 7.75 -2.14 2.81
CA MET A 133 6.62 -2.91 2.32
C MET A 133 5.92 -2.19 1.15
N GLU A 134 5.82 -0.87 1.21
CA GLU A 134 5.30 -0.04 0.13
C GLU A 134 6.12 -0.20 -1.15
N GLY A 135 7.45 -0.09 -1.04
CA GLY A 135 8.34 -0.31 -2.18
C GLY A 135 8.19 -1.70 -2.80
N ALA A 136 8.06 -2.75 -1.97
CA ALA A 136 7.85 -4.11 -2.46
C ALA A 136 6.47 -4.29 -3.14
N LYS A 137 5.41 -3.67 -2.60
CA LYS A 137 4.07 -3.68 -3.20
C LYS A 137 4.09 -3.08 -4.59
N VAL A 138 4.74 -1.94 -4.80
CA VAL A 138 4.87 -1.30 -6.13
C VAL A 138 5.54 -2.24 -7.14
N ILE A 139 6.57 -2.98 -6.73
CA ILE A 139 7.23 -3.99 -7.57
C ILE A 139 6.24 -5.11 -7.94
N PHE A 140 5.47 -5.62 -6.98
CA PHE A 140 4.47 -6.66 -7.25
C PHE A 140 3.34 -6.20 -8.15
N LEU A 141 2.89 -4.94 -8.01
CA LEU A 141 1.92 -4.35 -8.91
C LEU A 141 2.48 -4.24 -10.34
N LEU A 142 3.72 -3.79 -10.49
CA LEU A 142 4.38 -3.71 -11.79
C LEU A 142 4.52 -5.10 -12.45
N VAL A 143 4.96 -6.11 -11.70
CA VAL A 143 5.02 -7.50 -12.17
C VAL A 143 3.64 -7.99 -12.58
N GLY A 144 2.61 -7.67 -11.79
CA GLY A 144 1.21 -7.96 -12.12
C GLY A 144 0.77 -7.32 -13.43
N VAL A 145 1.07 -6.04 -13.64
CA VAL A 145 0.75 -5.32 -14.88
C VAL A 145 1.42 -5.98 -16.08
N ILE A 146 2.74 -6.18 -16.03
CA ILE A 146 3.52 -6.78 -17.13
C ILE A 146 2.99 -8.18 -17.48
N MET A 147 2.72 -8.99 -16.45
CA MET A 147 2.19 -10.34 -16.64
C MET A 147 0.81 -10.33 -17.32
N VAL A 148 -0.12 -9.51 -16.84
CA VAL A 148 -1.47 -9.46 -17.42
C VAL A 148 -1.45 -8.88 -18.84
N PHE A 149 -0.53 -7.95 -19.14
CA PHE A 149 -0.29 -7.48 -20.51
C PHE A 149 0.17 -8.62 -21.43
N ARG A 150 1.15 -9.43 -21.02
CA ARG A 150 1.61 -10.59 -21.82
C ARG A 150 0.49 -11.58 -22.09
N ILE A 151 -0.32 -11.89 -21.07
CA ILE A 151 -1.50 -12.77 -21.25
C ILE A 151 -2.48 -12.19 -22.26
N ARG A 152 -2.67 -10.87 -22.27
CA ARG A 152 -3.55 -10.23 -23.26
C ARG A 152 -3.03 -10.41 -24.68
N GLU A 153 -1.72 -10.22 -24.90
CA GLU A 153 -1.09 -10.39 -26.21
C GLU A 153 -1.22 -11.83 -26.71
N GLU A 154 -1.00 -12.82 -25.85
CA GLU A 154 -1.18 -14.25 -26.15
C GLU A 154 -2.62 -14.63 -26.53
N GLN A 155 -3.63 -13.83 -26.15
CA GLN A 155 -5.04 -14.05 -26.48
C GLN A 155 -5.54 -13.29 -27.70
N GLU A 156 -4.78 -12.30 -28.18
CA GLU A 156 -5.11 -11.52 -29.39
C GLU A 156 -4.43 -12.09 -30.66
N ILE A 157 -3.67 -13.20 -30.52
CA ILE A 157 -3.09 -14.03 -31.59
C ILE A 157 -3.94 -15.28 -31.79
#